data_AF-A0A924ZDK6-F1
#
_entry.id   AF-A0A924ZDK6-F1
#
_cell.length_a   1.000
_cell.length_b   1.000
_cell.length_c   1.000
_cell.angle_alpha   90.00
_cell.angle_beta   90.00
_cell.angle_gamma   90.00
#
_symmetry.space_group_name_H-M   'P 1'
#
loop_
_entity.id
_entity.type
_entity.pdbx_description
1 polymer ?
#
loop_
_entity_poly.entity_id
_entity_poly.type
_entity_poly.pdbx_seq_one_letter_code
_entity_poly.pdbx_strand_id
1 'polypeptide(L)' 'MTTQTGTVKWFNESKGFGFIAQDAGGADLFAHFRD' A
#
# COMPACT_ATOMS: atom_id res chain seq x y z
N MET A 1 0.64 12.63 -14.12
CA MET A 1 0.54 12.00 -12.79
C MET A 1 -0.82 11.34 -12.73
N THR A 2 -0.89 10.02 -12.85
CA THR A 2 -2.15 9.28 -12.66
C THR A 2 -2.26 8.95 -11.18
N THR A 3 -3.29 9.43 -10.52
CA THR A 3 -3.56 9.08 -9.12
C THR A 3 -4.30 7.76 -9.09
N GLN A 4 -3.84 6.81 -8.28
CA GLN A 4 -4.49 5.52 -8.07
C GLN A 4 -4.85 5.36 -6.59
N THR A 5 -6.05 4.86 -6.32
CA THR A 5 -6.58 4.65 -4.97
C THR A 5 -6.61 3.17 -4.61
N GLY A 6 -6.60 2.89 -3.30
CA GLY A 6 -6.62 1.54 -2.77
C GLY A 6 -6.78 1.54 -1.26
N THR A 7 -7.03 0.35 -0.70
CA THR A 7 -7.18 0.14 0.74
C THR A 7 -5.95 -0.52 1.31
N VAL A 8 -5.46 -0.04 2.46
CA VAL A 8 -4.37 -0.69 3.19
C VAL A 8 -4.83 -2.09 3.59
N LYS A 9 -4.20 -3.11 2.99
CA LYS A 9 -4.53 -4.50 3.26
C LYS A 9 -3.99 -4.94 4.61
N TRP A 10 -2.76 -4.54 4.90
CA TRP A 10 -2.13 -4.66 6.19
C TRP A 10 -0.90 -3.76 6.26
N PHE A 11 -0.53 -3.35 7.47
CA PHE A 11 0.68 -2.59 7.72
C PHE A 11 1.32 -3.04 9.03
N ASN A 12 2.63 -3.19 9.04
CA ASN A 12 3.39 -3.48 10.25
C ASN A 12 4.17 -2.22 10.66
N GLU A 13 3.69 -1.56 11.71
CA GLU A 13 4.27 -0.31 12.21
C GLU A 13 5.69 -0.51 12.74
N SER A 14 5.95 -1.62 13.44
CA SER A 14 7.28 -1.95 13.98
C SER A 14 8.33 -2.13 12.90
N LYS A 15 7.94 -2.63 11.72
CA LYS A 15 8.83 -2.82 10.56
C LYS A 15 8.78 -1.68 9.55
N GLY A 16 7.79 -0.78 9.64
CA GLY A 16 7.63 0.36 8.75
C GLY A 16 7.20 0.01 7.31
N PHE A 17 6.54 -1.13 7.09
CA PHE A 17 6.07 -1.49 5.75
C PHE A 17 4.75 -2.28 5.75
N GLY A 18 4.10 -2.27 4.59
CA GLY A 18 2.86 -3.00 4.36
C GLY A 18 2.48 -3.08 2.89
N PHE A 19 1.24 -3.47 2.64
CA PHE A 19 0.70 -3.62 1.29
C PHE A 19 -0.67 -2.96 1.15
N ILE A 20 -0.94 -2.42 -0.04
CA ILE A 20 -2.20 -1.77 -0.41
C ILE A 20 -2.85 -2.59 -1.54
N ALA A 21 -4.11 -2.95 -1.35
CA ALA A 21 -4.93 -3.54 -2.40
C ALA A 21 -5.48 -2.43 -3.29
N GLN A 22 -5.28 -2.53 -4.61
CA GLN A 22 -5.76 -1.54 -5.58
C GLN A 22 -7.28 -1.67 -5.79
N ASP A 23 -8.01 -0.56 -5.84
CA ASP A 23 -9.46 -0.58 -6.08
C ASP A 23 -9.81 -1.08 -7.49
N ALA A 24 -8.94 -0.82 -8.46
CA ALA A 24 -9.08 -1.30 -9.83
C ALA A 24 -8.75 -2.79 -10.00
N GLY A 25 -8.38 -3.49 -8.92
CA GLY A 25 -7.81 -4.83 -8.95
C GLY A 25 -6.35 -4.83 -9.44
N GLY A 26 -5.73 -6.01 -9.46
CA GLY A 26 -4.33 -6.19 -9.82
C GLY A 26 -3.44 -6.60 -8.63
N ALA A 27 -2.14 -6.44 -8.78
CA ALA A 27 -1.17 -6.82 -7.75
C ALA A 27 -1.18 -5.86 -6.56
N ASP A 28 -0.95 -6.39 -5.37
CA ASP A 28 -0.80 -5.58 -4.17
C ASP A 28 0.40 -4.63 -4.31
N LEU A 29 0.21 -3.36 -3.96
CA LEU A 29 1.26 -2.34 -3.99
C LEU A 29 2.04 -2.36 -2.68
N PHE A 30 3.37 -2.37 -2.76
CA PHE A 30 4.22 -2.28 -1.59
C PHE A 30 4.32 -0.83 -1.09
N ALA A 31 4.09 -0.63 0.21
CA ALA A 31 4.20 0.66 0.87
C ALA A 31 5.31 0.62 1.93
N HIS A 32 6.28 1.54 1.82
CA HIS A 32 7.37 1.68 2.78
C HIS A 32 7.32 3.07 3.42
N PHE A 33 7.20 3.11 4.74
CA PHE A 33 7.26 4.34 5.50
C PHE A 33 8.72 4.78 5.66
N ARG A 34 8.98 6.06 5.38
CA ARG A 34 10.24 6.74 5.70
C ARG A 34 9.83 8.10 6.25
N ASP A 35 10.40 8.50 7.37
CA ASP A 35 10.34 9.88 7.85
C ASP A 35 11.05 10.83 6.86
#